data_AF-A0A239DC52-F1
#
_entry.id   AF-A0A239DC52-F1
#
_cell.length_a   1.000
_cell.length_b   1.000
_cell.length_c   1.000
_cell.angle_alpha   90.00
_cell.angle_beta   90.00
_cell.angle_gamma   90.00
#
_symmetry.space_group_name_H-M   'P 1'
#
loop_
_entity.id
_entity.type
_entity.pdbx_description
1 polymer ?
#
loop_
_entity_poly.entity_id
_entity_poly.type
_entity_poly.pdbx_seq_one_letter_code
_entity_poly.pdbx_strand_id
1 'polypeptide(L)'
;MTLPPNCLPEGEALVDLARRECAIGFELRFCRSVAVSPGHRDTIICDPPEAEFATLFALTDLGEAIAIHDVDLSSAGADEVAVVARALFVAMTNARRDPPDAAQRHEAEQAALTGFHQVY
;
A
#
# COMPACT_ATOMS: atom_id res chain seq x y z
N MET A 1 -14.94 3.59 -11.70
CA MET A 1 -15.06 3.58 -10.23
C MET A 1 -13.72 3.09 -9.69
N THR A 2 -13.13 3.76 -8.70
CA THR A 2 -11.88 3.32 -8.05
C THR A 2 -12.24 2.35 -6.93
N LEU A 3 -11.69 1.14 -6.97
CA LEU A 3 -11.83 0.16 -5.88
C LEU A 3 -10.98 0.63 -4.69
N PRO A 4 -11.50 0.58 -3.46
CA PRO A 4 -10.73 0.97 -2.29
C PRO A 4 -9.58 -0.04 -2.06
N PRO A 5 -8.39 0.42 -1.69
CA PRO A 5 -7.31 -0.44 -1.20
C PRO A 5 -7.81 -1.35 -0.06
N ASN A 6 -7.48 -2.64 -0.10
CA ASN A 6 -8.00 -3.62 0.87
C ASN A 6 -6.95 -4.04 1.92
N CYS A 7 -5.70 -3.62 1.75
CA CYS A 7 -4.63 -3.78 2.74
C CYS A 7 -4.41 -2.51 3.58
N LEU A 8 -4.95 -1.36 3.15
CA LEU A 8 -4.86 -0.12 3.94
C LEU A 8 -5.91 -0.10 5.07
N PRO A 9 -5.65 0.66 6.15
CA PRO A 9 -6.65 1.03 7.14
C PRO A 9 -7.96 1.51 6.52
N GLU A 10 -9.08 1.20 7.20
CA GLU A 10 -10.41 1.58 6.74
C GLU A 10 -10.51 3.10 6.53
N GLY A 11 -10.92 3.50 5.32
CA GLY A 11 -11.09 4.90 4.95
C GLY A 11 -9.81 5.62 4.51
N GLU A 12 -8.62 5.00 4.59
CA GLU A 12 -7.39 5.62 4.09
C GLU A 12 -7.35 5.61 2.55
N ALA A 13 -7.10 6.79 1.96
CA ALA A 13 -6.99 6.92 0.51
C ALA A 13 -5.53 6.82 0.05
N LEU A 14 -5.33 6.43 -1.22
CA LEU A 14 -3.99 6.36 -1.84
C LEU A 14 -3.24 7.69 -1.82
N VAL A 15 -3.95 8.82 -1.80
CA VAL A 15 -3.35 10.15 -1.69
C VAL A 15 -2.77 10.42 -0.30
N ASP A 16 -3.42 9.91 0.74
CA ASP A 16 -2.96 10.02 2.13
C ASP A 16 -1.69 9.20 2.30
N LEU A 17 -1.73 7.94 1.84
CA LEU A 17 -0.56 7.05 1.77
C LEU A 17 0.60 7.71 1.01
N ALA A 18 0.37 8.20 -0.21
CA ALA A 18 1.43 8.76 -1.04
C ALA A 18 2.10 10.00 -0.42
N ARG A 19 1.35 10.82 0.32
CA ARG A 19 1.86 12.01 1.01
C ARG A 19 2.57 11.64 2.31
N ARG A 20 1.96 10.78 3.12
CA ARG A 20 2.44 10.41 4.46
C ARG A 20 3.71 9.57 4.38
N GLU A 21 3.73 8.61 3.46
CA GLU A 21 4.81 7.62 3.32
C GLU A 21 5.79 7.95 2.18
N CYS A 22 5.67 9.14 1.57
CA CYS A 22 6.51 9.58 0.45
C CYS A 22 6.62 8.50 -0.65
N ALA A 23 5.50 7.92 -1.08
CA ALA A 23 5.52 6.84 -2.05
C ALA A 23 6.13 7.29 -3.39
N ILE A 24 7.11 6.53 -3.88
CA ILE A 24 7.88 6.85 -5.09
C ILE A 24 7.69 5.86 -6.24
N GLY A 25 7.12 4.70 -5.97
CA GLY A 25 6.88 3.65 -6.95
C GLY A 25 5.89 2.61 -6.43
N PHE A 26 5.69 1.57 -7.23
CA PHE A 26 4.91 0.43 -6.83
C PHE A 26 5.46 -0.86 -7.45
N GLU A 27 5.16 -1.96 -6.81
CA GLU A 27 5.56 -3.30 -7.24
C GLU A 27 4.38 -4.25 -7.09
N LEU A 28 4.21 -5.16 -8.05
CA LEU A 28 3.27 -6.27 -7.94
C LEU A 28 4.05 -7.53 -7.59
N ARG A 29 3.65 -8.21 -6.51
CA ARG A 29 4.30 -9.44 -6.06
C ARG A 29 3.29 -10.59 -6.02
N PHE A 30 3.74 -11.78 -6.36
CA PHE A 30 2.96 -13.00 -6.27
C PHE A 30 3.11 -13.60 -4.87
N CYS A 31 1.98 -13.88 -4.22
CA CYS A 31 1.93 -14.18 -2.80
C CYS A 31 1.15 -15.45 -2.54
N ARG A 32 1.51 -16.15 -1.45
CA ARG A 32 0.70 -17.22 -0.87
C ARG A 32 0.61 -17.06 0.64
N SER A 33 -0.49 -17.52 1.22
CA SER A 33 -0.69 -17.50 2.67
C SER A 33 0.21 -18.53 3.34
N VAL A 34 0.80 -18.14 4.47
CA VAL A 34 1.44 -19.05 5.43
C VAL A 34 0.84 -18.91 6.83
N ALA A 35 -0.32 -18.24 6.91
CA ALA A 35 -1.04 -18.01 8.14
C ALA A 35 -1.40 -19.35 8.81
N VAL A 36 -0.96 -19.51 10.05
CA VAL A 36 -1.23 -20.71 10.87
C VAL A 36 -2.62 -20.68 11.52
N SER A 37 -3.32 -19.53 11.47
CA SER A 37 -4.68 -19.37 11.96
C SER A 37 -5.44 -18.32 11.14
N PRO A 38 -6.79 -18.35 11.12
CA PRO A 38 -7.60 -17.39 10.35
C PRO A 38 -7.44 -15.92 10.76
N GLY A 39 -6.91 -15.65 11.97
CA GLY A 39 -6.64 -14.30 12.45
C GLY A 39 -5.29 -13.74 11.99
N HIS A 40 -4.43 -14.57 11.39
CA HIS A 40 -3.12 -14.15 10.90
C HIS A 40 -3.20 -13.82 9.40
N ARG A 41 -2.44 -12.80 8.99
CA ARG A 41 -2.26 -12.43 7.59
C ARG A 41 -0.82 -12.64 7.14
N ASP A 42 -0.17 -13.67 7.67
CA ASP A 42 1.22 -13.98 7.33
C ASP A 42 1.25 -14.51 5.89
N THR A 43 2.01 -13.82 5.03
CA THR A 43 2.15 -14.14 3.62
C THR A 43 3.63 -14.20 3.24
N ILE A 44 3.93 -14.94 2.18
CA ILE A 44 5.27 -14.94 1.58
C ILE A 44 5.18 -14.59 0.11
N ILE A 45 6.26 -14.01 -0.41
CA ILE A 45 6.49 -13.85 -1.85
C ILE A 45 6.94 -15.21 -2.40
N CYS A 46 6.39 -15.61 -3.54
CA CYS A 46 6.67 -16.90 -4.17
C CYS A 46 6.67 -16.79 -5.70
N ASP A 47 7.04 -17.88 -6.36
CA ASP A 47 6.99 -17.96 -7.82
C ASP A 47 5.53 -17.98 -8.32
N PRO A 48 5.23 -17.42 -9.51
CA PRO A 48 3.86 -17.31 -10.01
C PRO A 48 3.03 -18.62 -10.00
N PRO A 49 3.59 -19.81 -10.29
CA PRO A 49 2.82 -21.06 -10.24
C PRO A 49 2.41 -21.49 -8.82
N GLU A 50 3.06 -20.99 -7.78
CA GLU A 50 2.79 -21.31 -6.38
C GLU A 50 1.88 -20.29 -5.70
N ALA A 51 1.57 -19.20 -6.41
CA ALA A 51 0.85 -18.07 -5.86
C ALA A 51 -0.64 -18.34 -5.74
N GLU A 52 -1.23 -17.83 -4.67
CA GLU A 52 -2.67 -17.89 -4.40
C GLU A 52 -3.35 -16.56 -4.80
N PHE A 53 -2.61 -15.45 -4.70
CA PHE A 53 -3.04 -14.10 -5.03
C PHE A 53 -1.83 -13.24 -5.43
N ALA A 54 -2.06 -12.02 -5.87
CA ALA A 54 -1.01 -11.02 -6.04
C ALA A 54 -1.28 -9.80 -5.16
N THR A 55 -0.23 -9.20 -4.63
CA THR A 55 -0.31 -7.99 -3.80
C THR A 55 0.39 -6.84 -4.51
N LEU A 56 -0.31 -5.72 -4.64
CA LEU A 56 0.26 -4.45 -5.06
C LEU A 56 0.84 -3.72 -3.84
N PHE A 57 2.11 -3.34 -3.92
CA PHE A 57 2.83 -2.59 -2.88
C PHE A 57 3.14 -1.17 -3.34
N ALA A 58 3.06 -0.18 -2.46
CA ALA A 58 3.78 1.09 -2.62
C ALA A 58 5.23 0.90 -2.17
N LEU A 59 6.15 1.57 -2.89
CA LEU A 59 7.54 1.71 -2.48
C LEU A 59 7.75 3.13 -1.96
N THR A 60 8.23 3.27 -0.73
CA THR A 60 8.58 4.57 -0.12
C THR A 60 9.98 5.02 -0.55
N ASP A 61 10.30 6.29 -0.36
CA ASP A 61 11.65 6.83 -0.60
C ASP A 61 12.72 6.26 0.35
N LEU A 62 12.30 5.70 1.48
CA LEU A 62 13.14 4.95 2.42
C LEU A 62 13.38 3.49 2.01
N GLY A 63 12.76 3.03 0.92
CA GLY A 63 12.88 1.66 0.42
C GLY A 63 11.95 0.66 1.10
N GLU A 64 10.98 1.12 1.89
CA GLU A 64 9.98 0.26 2.51
C GLU A 64 8.87 -0.08 1.51
N ALA A 65 8.34 -1.30 1.62
CA ALA A 65 7.25 -1.77 0.77
C ALA A 65 5.97 -1.91 1.63
N ILE A 66 4.95 -1.12 1.31
CA ILE A 66 3.67 -1.11 2.03
C ILE A 66 2.62 -1.81 1.18
N ALA A 67 2.01 -2.88 1.70
CA ALA A 67 0.93 -3.57 1.01
C ALA A 67 -0.28 -2.65 0.87
N ILE A 68 -0.82 -2.55 -0.34
CA ILE A 68 -1.96 -1.67 -0.65
C ILE A 68 -3.19 -2.50 -0.97
N HIS A 69 -3.03 -3.52 -1.81
CA HIS A 69 -4.16 -4.21 -2.37
C HIS A 69 -3.83 -5.64 -2.81
N ASP A 70 -4.54 -6.61 -2.27
CA ASP A 70 -4.50 -8.02 -2.67
C ASP A 70 -5.56 -8.28 -3.76
N VAL A 71 -5.20 -9.07 -4.78
CA VAL A 71 -6.09 -9.46 -5.87
C VAL A 71 -6.02 -10.95 -6.19
N ASP A 72 -7.12 -11.48 -6.69
CA ASP A 72 -7.17 -12.84 -7.23
C ASP A 72 -6.37 -12.97 -8.53
N LEU A 73 -5.76 -14.14 -8.76
CA LEU A 73 -5.03 -14.47 -10.00
C LEU A 73 -6.00 -14.78 -11.15
N SER A 74 -6.70 -13.76 -11.62
CA SER A 74 -7.67 -13.82 -12.69
C SER A 74 -7.56 -12.62 -13.62
N SER A 75 -8.20 -12.67 -14.79
CA SER A 75 -8.28 -11.51 -15.68
C SER A 75 -8.95 -10.31 -15.00
N ALA A 76 -9.98 -10.54 -14.17
CA ALA A 76 -10.64 -9.49 -13.42
C ALA A 76 -9.71 -8.86 -12.37
N GLY A 77 -8.92 -9.69 -11.68
CA GLY A 77 -7.90 -9.22 -10.74
C GLY A 77 -6.80 -8.40 -11.43
N ALA A 78 -6.43 -8.76 -12.66
CA ALA A 78 -5.49 -7.98 -13.46
C ALA A 78 -6.05 -6.60 -13.82
N ASP A 79 -7.33 -6.51 -14.19
CA ASP A 79 -8.01 -5.24 -14.44
C ASP A 79 -8.08 -4.38 -13.16
N GLU A 80 -8.35 -5.01 -12.01
CA GLU A 80 -8.36 -4.35 -10.70
C GLU A 80 -6.98 -3.78 -10.34
N VAL A 81 -5.91 -4.57 -10.47
CA VAL A 81 -4.53 -4.09 -10.28
C VAL A 81 -4.23 -2.89 -11.18
N ALA A 82 -4.61 -2.94 -12.45
CA ALA A 82 -4.36 -1.84 -13.38
C ALA A 82 -5.06 -0.55 -12.93
N VAL A 83 -6.30 -0.64 -12.43
CA VAL A 83 -7.05 0.49 -11.89
C VAL A 83 -6.38 1.07 -10.64
N VAL A 84 -6.01 0.21 -9.68
CA VAL A 84 -5.40 0.65 -8.41
C VAL A 84 -3.99 1.22 -8.65
N ALA A 85 -3.17 0.55 -9.46
CA ALA A 85 -1.82 1.01 -9.82
C ALA A 85 -1.85 2.37 -10.53
N ARG A 86 -2.82 2.58 -11.46
CA ARG A 86 -3.02 3.88 -12.10
C ARG A 86 -3.40 4.96 -11.07
N ALA A 87 -4.29 4.65 -10.14
CA ALA A 87 -4.72 5.60 -9.12
C ALA A 87 -3.54 5.99 -8.19
N LEU A 88 -2.72 5.01 -7.79
CA LEU A 88 -1.51 5.23 -7.01
C LEU A 88 -0.49 6.08 -7.77
N PHE A 89 -0.24 5.79 -9.05
CA PHE A 89 0.65 6.60 -9.87
C PHE A 89 0.24 8.08 -9.93
N VAL A 90 -1.07 8.34 -10.10
CA VAL A 90 -1.62 9.69 -10.08
C VAL A 90 -1.45 10.33 -8.69
N ALA A 91 -1.73 9.59 -7.62
CA ALA A 91 -1.55 10.08 -6.24
C ALA A 91 -0.10 10.49 -5.96
N MET A 92 0.87 9.64 -6.30
CA MET A 92 2.31 9.94 -6.16
C MET A 92 2.72 11.17 -6.98
N THR A 93 2.25 11.27 -8.23
CA THR A 93 2.56 12.40 -9.10
C THR A 93 2.01 13.71 -8.52
N ASN A 94 0.78 13.70 -8.01
CA ASN A 94 0.17 14.87 -7.39
C ASN A 94 0.85 15.25 -6.07
N ALA A 95 1.22 14.27 -5.24
CA ALA A 95 1.95 14.50 -4.00
C ALA A 95 3.32 15.16 -4.25
N ARG A 96 4.02 14.76 -5.32
CA ARG A 96 5.28 15.40 -5.74
C ARG A 96 5.09 16.82 -6.26
N ARG A 97 3.96 17.10 -6.91
CA ARG A 97 3.65 18.44 -7.46
C ARG A 97 3.33 19.43 -6.34
N ASP A 98 2.57 19.01 -5.33
CA ASP A 98 2.20 19.80 -4.15
C ASP A 98 2.73 19.13 -2.88
N PRO A 99 4.05 19.23 -2.62
CA PRO A 99 4.65 18.65 -1.43
C PRO A 99 4.00 19.25 -0.17
N PRO A 100 3.85 18.47 0.92
CA PRO A 100 3.27 18.97 2.15
C PRO A 100 4.06 20.17 2.66
N ASP A 101 3.32 21.20 3.10
CA ASP A 101 3.95 22.40 3.64
C ASP A 101 4.67 22.10 4.98
N ALA A 102 5.39 23.10 5.51
CA ALA A 102 6.14 22.90 6.75
C ALA A 102 5.25 22.54 7.96
N ALA A 103 3.98 22.97 7.98
CA ALA A 103 3.06 22.65 9.06
C ALA A 103 2.56 21.20 8.95
N GLN A 104 2.21 20.76 7.74
CA GLN A 104 1.79 19.39 7.47
C GLN A 104 2.91 18.37 7.75
N ARG A 105 4.16 18.72 7.42
CA ARG A 105 5.32 17.89 7.76
C ARG A 105 5.53 17.80 9.27
N HIS A 106 5.40 18.92 9.98
CA HIS A 106 5.51 18.93 11.44
C HIS A 106 4.42 18.08 12.12
N GLU A 107 3.17 18.15 11.64
CA GLU A 107 2.07 17.32 12.13
C GLU A 107 2.30 15.82 11.86
N ALA A 108 2.78 15.47 10.66
CA ALA A 108 3.12 14.09 10.33
C ALA A 108 4.27 13.54 11.19
N GLU A 109 5.30 14.33 11.45
CA GLU A 109 6.40 13.98 12.37
C GLU A 109 5.89 13.74 13.80
N GLN A 110 5.00 14.60 14.31
CA GLN A 110 4.37 14.41 15.63
C GLN A 110 3.46 13.17 15.68
N ALA A 111 2.73 12.87 14.60
CA ALA A 111 1.89 11.68 14.50
C ALA A 111 2.72 10.39 14.46
N ALA A 112 3.85 10.39 13.74
CA ALA A 112 4.78 9.26 13.73
C ALA A 112 5.37 9.02 15.13
N LEU A 113 5.80 10.09 15.82
CA LEU A 113 6.34 10.02 17.19
C LEU A 113 5.32 9.50 18.22
N THR A 114 4.04 9.83 18.06
CA THR A 114 2.97 9.38 18.96
C THR A 114 2.44 7.98 18.61
N GLY A 115 2.51 7.55 17.34
CA GLY A 115 2.18 6.19 16.90
C GLY A 115 3.10 5.10 17.47
N PHE A 116 4.37 5.42 17.75
CA PHE A 116 5.28 4.53 18.50
C PHE A 116 4.96 4.44 20.00
N HIS A 117 3.99 5.21 20.52
CA HIS A 117 3.66 5.28 21.94
C HIS A 117 2.36 4.58 22.34
N GLN A 118 1.74 3.81 21.44
CA GLN A 118 0.69 2.84 21.79
C GLN A 118 1.22 1.40 21.63
N VAL A 119 2.15 1.05 22.51
CA VAL A 119 2.36 -0.34 22.92
C VAL A 119 1.97 -0.42 24.39
N TYR A 120 0.70 -0.73 24.65
CA TYR A 120 0.22 -1.37 25.88
C TYR A 120 -1.03 -2.19 25.56
#